data_AF-A0A7V2F2W2-F1
#
_entry.id   AF-A0A7V2F2W2-F1
#
_cell.length_a   1.000
_cell.length_b   1.000
_cell.length_c   1.000
_cell.angle_alpha   90.00
_cell.angle_beta   90.00
_cell.angle_gamma   90.00
#
_symmetry.space_group_name_H-M   'P 1'
#
loop_
_entity.id
_entity.type
_entity.pdbx_description
1 polymer ?
#
loop_
_entity_poly.entity_id
_entity_poly.type
_entity_poly.pdbx_seq_one_letter_code
_entity_poly.pdbx_strand_id
1 'polypeptide(L)'
;MIAQNWKCSECGYVAVGLFPPDSCPTCGAPRSSFRHEHEWRFPEEEAEGIINACWKVTYGLYIVSSIDGERINGQICNTVFQITSDPPRMAIGINHGNLTHEFIEKSGVFAVSILGKGDRRMVRRFGYRSGRDFDKFKGIP
;
A
#
# COMPACT_ATOMS: atom_id res chain seq x y z
N MET A 1 -5.05 -14.28 -18.89
CA MET A 1 -3.66 -13.76 -18.89
C MET A 1 -3.74 -12.24 -18.90
N ILE A 2 -3.19 -11.57 -17.89
CA ILE A 2 -3.28 -10.11 -17.72
C ILE A 2 -2.08 -9.48 -18.45
N ALA A 3 -2.32 -8.44 -19.25
CA ALA A 3 -1.25 -7.69 -19.92
C ALA A 3 -0.37 -6.99 -18.87
N GLN A 4 0.94 -6.98 -19.09
CA GLN A 4 1.93 -6.43 -18.16
C GLN A 4 2.58 -5.19 -18.77
N ASN A 5 3.02 -4.27 -17.91
CA ASN A 5 3.80 -3.10 -18.34
C ASN A 5 5.28 -3.41 -18.26
N TRP A 6 6.00 -3.12 -19.34
CA TRP A 6 7.43 -3.33 -19.48
C TRP A 6 8.11 -2.00 -19.75
N LYS A 7 8.96 -1.55 -18.84
CA LYS A 7 9.68 -0.28 -18.97
C LYS A 7 11.13 -0.50 -19.34
N CYS A 8 11.58 0.19 -20.38
CA CYS A 8 12.98 0.24 -20.76
C CYS A 8 13.79 0.98 -19.70
N SER A 9 14.84 0.36 -19.16
CA SER A 9 15.74 0.96 -18.17
C SER A 9 16.58 2.11 -18.72
N GLU A 10 16.75 2.18 -20.04
CA GLU A 10 17.63 3.17 -20.68
C GLU A 10 16.92 4.48 -21.01
N CYS A 11 15.68 4.43 -21.53
CA CYS A 11 14.96 5.62 -21.98
C CYS A 11 13.58 5.82 -21.34
N GLY A 12 13.07 4.84 -20.58
CA GLY A 12 11.78 4.93 -19.91
C GLY A 12 10.56 4.60 -20.77
N TYR A 13 10.71 4.23 -22.05
CA TYR A 13 9.60 3.74 -22.89
C TYR A 13 8.85 2.57 -22.22
N VAL A 14 7.52 2.61 -22.25
CA VAL A 14 6.64 1.58 -21.66
C VAL A 14 5.89 0.84 -22.74
N ALA A 15 6.04 -0.48 -22.79
CA ALA A 15 5.26 -1.38 -23.64
C ALA A 15 4.21 -2.13 -22.81
N VAL A 16 3.00 -2.26 -23.33
CA VAL A 16 1.92 -3.07 -22.72
C VAL A 16 1.79 -4.39 -23.47
N GLY A 17 1.95 -5.51 -22.77
CA GLY A 17 1.85 -6.83 -23.39
C GLY A 17 2.18 -7.99 -22.45
N LEU A 18 1.97 -9.22 -22.93
CA LEU A 18 2.34 -10.43 -22.17
C LEU A 18 3.86 -10.55 -21.96
N PHE A 19 4.63 -9.96 -22.87
CA PHE A 19 6.09 -10.05 -22.95
C PHE A 19 6.68 -8.69 -23.36
N PRO A 20 7.93 -8.36 -22.97
CA PRO A 20 8.59 -7.16 -23.45
C PRO A 20 8.93 -7.29 -24.94
N PRO A 21 9.07 -6.17 -25.67
CA PRO A 21 9.59 -6.18 -27.04
C PRO A 21 11.03 -6.73 -27.12
N ASP A 22 11.41 -7.22 -28.31
CA ASP A 22 12.79 -7.70 -28.53
C ASP A 22 13.83 -6.56 -28.55
N SER A 23 13.41 -5.36 -28.93
CA SER A 23 14.18 -4.13 -28.82
C SER A 23 13.27 -2.94 -28.51
N CYS A 24 13.82 -1.93 -27.81
CA CYS A 24 13.09 -0.72 -27.49
C CYS A 24 12.84 0.10 -28.78
N PRO A 25 11.58 0.41 -29.12
CA PRO A 25 11.26 1.21 -30.31
C PRO A 25 11.82 2.64 -30.27
N THR A 26 12.13 3.15 -29.08
CA THR A 26 12.61 4.52 -28.89
C THR A 26 14.13 4.63 -28.91
N CYS A 27 14.86 3.76 -28.20
CA CYS A 27 16.32 3.88 -28.06
C CYS A 27 17.10 2.66 -28.58
N GLY A 28 16.43 1.60 -29.04
CA GLY A 28 17.08 0.38 -29.54
C GLY A 28 17.65 -0.53 -28.46
N ALA A 29 17.47 -0.21 -27.17
CA ALA A 29 17.93 -1.06 -26.08
C ALA A 29 17.38 -2.49 -26.19
N PRO A 30 18.16 -3.53 -25.87
CA PRO A 30 17.74 -4.91 -26.02
C PRO A 30 16.63 -5.29 -25.04
N ARG A 31 15.93 -6.39 -25.31
CA ARG A 31 14.91 -6.97 -24.43
C ARG A 31 15.32 -7.09 -22.95
N SER A 32 16.60 -7.37 -22.68
CA SER A 32 17.16 -7.50 -21.33
C SER A 32 17.14 -6.18 -20.53
N SER A 33 17.04 -5.04 -21.21
CA SER A 33 16.90 -3.72 -20.59
C SER A 33 15.45 -3.43 -20.16
N PHE A 34 14.48 -4.30 -20.43
CA PHE A 34 13.11 -4.12 -19.96
C PHE A 34 12.92 -4.70 -18.55
N ARG A 35 12.35 -3.90 -17.65
CA ARG A 35 11.92 -4.33 -16.32
C ARG A 35 10.39 -4.31 -16.25
N HIS A 36 9.83 -5.23 -15.46
CA HIS A 36 8.42 -5.14 -15.11
C HIS A 36 8.16 -3.83 -14.39
N GLU A 37 7.24 -3.05 -14.94
CA GLU A 37 6.67 -1.91 -14.24
C GLU A 37 5.36 -2.39 -13.61
N HIS A 38 5.41 -2.72 -12.33
CA HIS A 38 4.21 -3.11 -11.57
C HIS A 38 3.29 -1.93 -11.28
N GLU A 39 3.76 -0.70 -11.54
CA GLU A 39 2.99 0.52 -11.35
C GLU A 39 2.14 0.79 -12.58
N TRP A 40 0.83 0.59 -12.44
CA TRP A 40 -0.13 1.22 -13.33
C TRP A 40 0.00 2.73 -13.17
N ARG A 41 0.45 3.41 -14.23
CA ARG A 41 0.49 4.86 -14.31
C ARG A 41 -0.69 5.32 -15.14
N PHE A 42 -1.53 6.18 -14.56
CA PHE A 42 -2.54 6.88 -15.33
C PHE A 42 -1.85 7.80 -16.36
N PRO A 43 -2.44 8.01 -17.55
CA PRO A 43 -1.97 9.04 -18.48
C PRO A 43 -1.80 10.37 -17.74
N GLU A 44 -0.70 11.10 -17.98
CA GLU A 44 -0.39 12.34 -17.24
C GLU A 44 -1.53 13.36 -17.33
N GLU A 45 -2.19 13.41 -18.50
CA GLU A 45 -3.35 14.27 -18.78
C GLU A 45 -4.59 13.89 -17.95
N GLU A 46 -4.72 12.64 -17.51
CA GLU A 46 -5.86 12.13 -16.74
C GLU A 46 -5.57 12.06 -15.23
N ALA A 47 -4.29 12.04 -14.83
CA ALA A 47 -3.85 11.78 -13.47
C ALA A 47 -4.46 12.78 -12.46
N GLU A 48 -4.50 14.07 -12.81
CA GLU A 48 -5.08 15.09 -11.93
C GLU A 48 -6.57 14.85 -11.69
N GLY A 49 -7.33 14.54 -12.75
CA GLY A 49 -8.77 14.25 -12.63
C GLY A 49 -9.05 13.03 -11.75
N ILE A 50 -8.22 11.99 -11.88
CA ILE A 50 -8.34 10.75 -11.10
C ILE A 50 -7.98 10.98 -9.63
N ILE A 51 -6.90 11.72 -9.35
CA ILE A 51 -6.51 12.08 -7.98
C ILE A 51 -7.63 12.89 -7.30
N ASN A 52 -8.19 13.87 -8.02
CA ASN A 52 -9.30 14.69 -7.53
C ASN A 52 -10.55 13.84 -7.23
N ALA A 53 -10.85 12.84 -8.05
CA ALA A 53 -11.93 11.89 -7.79
C ALA A 53 -11.65 11.04 -6.54
N CYS A 54 -10.42 10.54 -6.38
CA CYS A 54 -10.01 9.77 -5.19
C CYS A 54 -10.15 10.58 -3.89
N TRP A 55 -9.89 11.89 -3.91
CA TRP A 55 -10.09 12.76 -2.74
C TRP A 55 -11.56 12.92 -2.31
N LYS A 56 -12.53 12.51 -3.13
CA LYS A 56 -13.95 12.48 -2.76
C LYS A 56 -14.34 11.21 -2.02
N VAL A 57 -13.49 10.19 -2.01
CA VAL A 57 -13.78 8.93 -1.30
C VAL A 57 -13.71 9.17 0.21
N THR A 58 -14.76 8.79 0.91
CA THR A 58 -14.87 8.93 2.36
C THR A 58 -14.24 7.74 3.06
N TYR A 59 -13.54 8.01 4.16
CA TYR A 59 -12.94 6.98 5.00
C TYR A 59 -13.20 7.25 6.48
N GLY A 60 -13.33 6.16 7.25
CA GLY A 60 -13.03 6.21 8.67
C GLY A 60 -11.52 6.29 8.90
N LEU A 61 -11.12 6.38 10.17
CA LEU A 61 -9.72 6.29 10.56
C LEU A 61 -9.55 5.19 11.60
N TYR A 62 -8.57 4.33 11.38
CA TYR A 62 -8.37 3.13 12.17
C TYR A 62 -6.89 3.02 12.56
N ILE A 63 -6.63 2.32 13.66
CA ILE A 63 -5.33 1.70 13.88
C ILE A 63 -5.44 0.25 13.42
N VAL A 64 -4.56 -0.16 12.54
CA VAL A 64 -4.33 -1.58 12.24
C VAL A 64 -3.07 -2.00 12.97
N SER A 65 -3.16 -3.06 13.77
CA SER A 65 -2.04 -3.61 14.53
C SER A 65 -1.86 -5.10 14.31
N SER A 66 -0.65 -5.57 14.56
CA SER A 66 -0.28 -6.98 14.47
C SER A 66 0.92 -7.26 15.38
N ILE A 67 1.35 -8.51 15.44
CA ILE A 67 2.39 -9.02 16.34
C ILE A 67 3.51 -9.72 15.57
N ASP A 68 4.70 -9.76 16.16
CA ASP A 68 5.83 -10.60 15.75
C ASP A 68 6.49 -11.14 17.02
N GLY A 69 6.15 -12.38 17.38
CA GLY A 69 6.43 -12.93 18.71
C GLY A 69 5.77 -12.08 19.81
N GLU A 70 6.58 -11.59 20.75
CA GLU A 70 6.12 -10.73 21.86
C GLU A 70 5.99 -9.25 21.46
N ARG A 71 6.49 -8.85 20.29
CA ARG A 71 6.45 -7.46 19.84
C ARG A 71 5.11 -7.14 19.21
N ILE A 72 4.57 -5.98 19.55
CA ILE A 72 3.36 -5.43 18.94
C ILE A 72 3.70 -4.15 18.17
N ASN A 73 3.10 -3.98 17.00
CA ASN A 73 3.21 -2.77 16.22
C ASN A 73 1.90 -2.44 15.51
N GLY A 74 1.71 -1.16 15.17
CA GLY A 74 0.52 -0.68 14.49
C GLY A 74 0.78 0.56 13.66
N GLN A 75 -0.17 0.87 12.79
CA GLN A 75 -0.16 2.04 11.94
C GLN A 75 -1.56 2.64 11.84
N ILE A 76 -1.62 3.93 11.50
CA ILE A 76 -2.86 4.53 11.04
C ILE A 76 -3.19 3.97 9.64
N CYS A 77 -4.44 3.55 9.47
CA CYS A 77 -4.98 3.05 8.22
C CYS A 77 -6.39 3.61 8.03
N ASN A 78 -6.68 4.14 6.85
CA ASN A 78 -8.01 4.56 6.44
C ASN A 78 -8.69 3.49 5.57
N THR A 79 -7.92 2.68 4.86
CA THR A 79 -8.40 1.59 4.00
C THR A 79 -8.76 0.38 4.84
N VAL A 80 -9.92 0.43 5.48
CA VAL A 80 -10.55 -0.69 6.20
C VAL A 80 -12.04 -0.71 5.84
N PHE A 81 -12.54 -1.84 5.37
CA PHE A 81 -13.96 -1.98 5.05
C PHE A 81 -14.44 -3.43 5.19
N GLN A 82 -15.72 -3.59 5.49
CA GLN A 82 -16.37 -4.90 5.56
C GLN A 82 -16.63 -5.42 4.14
N ILE A 83 -16.34 -6.70 3.92
CA ILE A 83 -16.61 -7.42 2.66
C ILE A 83 -17.93 -8.18 2.77
N THR A 84 -18.10 -8.96 3.84
CA THR A 84 -19.32 -9.74 4.09
C THR A 84 -19.72 -9.65 5.55
N SER A 85 -21.02 -9.75 5.82
CA SER A 85 -21.57 -9.82 7.19
C SER A 85 -21.66 -11.26 7.72
N ASP A 86 -21.88 -12.23 6.83
CA ASP A 86 -21.96 -13.65 7.18
C ASP A 86 -21.27 -14.54 6.11
N PRO A 87 -20.16 -15.23 6.46
CA PRO A 87 -19.36 -15.00 7.66
C PRO A 87 -18.78 -13.56 7.65
N PRO A 88 -18.51 -12.96 8.82
CA PRO A 88 -17.94 -11.61 8.88
C PRO A 88 -16.52 -11.60 8.29
N ARG A 89 -16.30 -10.78 7.27
CA ARG A 89 -14.99 -10.60 6.61
C ARG A 89 -14.70 -9.12 6.40
N MET A 90 -13.43 -8.75 6.55
CA MET A 90 -12.93 -7.39 6.31
C MET A 90 -11.71 -7.40 5.39
N ALA A 91 -11.55 -6.33 4.63
CA ALA A 91 -10.33 -6.03 3.89
C ALA A 91 -9.60 -4.85 4.53
N ILE A 92 -8.27 -4.91 4.51
CA ILE A 92 -7.39 -3.82 4.87
C ILE A 92 -6.38 -3.56 3.75
N GLY A 93 -6.03 -2.29 3.52
CA GLY A 93 -4.96 -1.90 2.60
C GLY A 93 -3.73 -1.42 3.37
N ILE A 94 -2.62 -2.15 3.27
CA ILE A 94 -1.39 -1.86 4.01
C ILE A 94 -0.22 -1.76 3.01
N ASN A 95 0.56 -0.68 3.11
CA ASN A 95 1.79 -0.53 2.31
C ASN A 95 2.84 -1.56 2.75
N HIS A 96 3.41 -2.31 1.79
CA HIS A 96 4.39 -3.37 2.04
C HIS A 96 5.69 -2.86 2.71
N GLY A 97 6.03 -1.57 2.57
CA GLY A 97 7.18 -0.97 3.25
C GLY A 97 6.97 -0.70 4.74
N ASN A 98 5.73 -0.82 5.25
CA ASN A 98 5.44 -0.55 6.65
C ASN A 98 5.74 -1.76 7.54
N LEU A 99 6.30 -1.52 8.73
CA LEU A 99 6.57 -2.59 9.71
C LEU A 99 5.30 -3.39 10.08
N THR A 100 4.12 -2.77 10.08
CA THR A 100 2.86 -3.47 10.36
C THR A 100 2.54 -4.52 9.30
N HIS A 101 2.91 -4.29 8.02
CA HIS A 101 2.77 -5.32 6.97
C HIS A 101 3.60 -6.56 7.32
N GLU A 102 4.88 -6.37 7.66
CA GLU A 102 5.78 -7.48 8.03
C GLU A 102 5.22 -8.30 9.19
N PHE A 103 4.61 -7.64 10.19
CA PHE A 103 4.02 -8.33 11.34
C PHE A 103 2.77 -9.13 10.94
N ILE A 104 1.91 -8.57 10.08
CA ILE A 104 0.73 -9.26 9.56
C ILE A 104 1.13 -10.48 8.74
N GLU A 105 2.14 -10.33 7.86
CA GLU A 105 2.64 -11.41 7.01
C GLU A 105 3.22 -12.56 7.83
N LYS A 106 3.98 -12.26 8.89
CA LYS A 106 4.56 -13.29 9.78
C LYS A 106 3.54 -13.97 10.67
N SER A 107 2.62 -13.21 11.27
CA SER A 107 1.70 -13.72 12.28
C SER A 107 0.40 -14.27 11.70
N GLY A 108 0.03 -13.87 10.48
CA GLY A 108 -1.24 -14.21 9.85
C GLY A 108 -2.45 -13.54 10.50
N VAL A 109 -2.25 -12.61 11.45
CA VAL A 109 -3.33 -11.95 12.20
C VAL A 109 -3.19 -10.45 12.21
N PHE A 110 -4.32 -9.76 12.34
CA PHE A 110 -4.38 -8.32 12.58
C PHE A 110 -5.55 -7.98 13.49
N ALA A 111 -5.48 -6.81 14.13
CA ALA A 111 -6.58 -6.18 14.84
C ALA A 111 -6.87 -4.79 14.26
N VAL A 112 -8.13 -4.37 14.33
CA VAL A 112 -8.59 -3.05 13.89
C VAL A 112 -9.18 -2.33 15.10
N SER A 113 -8.64 -1.15 15.42
CA SER A 113 -9.22 -0.24 16.41
C SER A 113 -9.80 0.99 15.70
N ILE A 114 -11.09 1.26 15.91
CA ILE A 114 -11.79 2.39 15.32
C ILE A 114 -11.45 3.65 16.12
N LEU A 115 -10.96 4.70 15.46
CA LEU A 115 -10.64 5.97 16.12
C LEU A 115 -11.85 6.90 16.18
N GLY A 116 -12.01 7.55 17.33
CA GLY A 116 -12.94 8.65 17.53
C GLY A 116 -12.35 10.01 17.14
N LYS A 117 -13.21 11.03 17.10
CA LYS A 117 -12.81 12.42 16.76
C LYS A 117 -11.75 13.02 17.70
N GLY A 118 -11.66 12.51 18.93
CA GLY A 118 -10.72 12.98 19.97
C GLY A 118 -9.30 12.38 19.88
N ASP A 119 -9.08 11.33 19.09
CA ASP A 119 -7.88 10.49 19.18
C ASP A 119 -6.65 11.03 18.44
N ARG A 120 -6.50 12.36 18.40
CA ARG A 120 -5.38 13.04 17.72
C ARG A 120 -4.02 12.59 18.24
N ARG A 121 -3.91 12.22 19.53
CA ARG A 121 -2.68 11.70 20.12
C ARG A 121 -2.32 10.33 19.52
N MET A 122 -3.32 9.48 19.28
CA MET A 122 -3.11 8.17 18.66
C MET A 122 -2.70 8.31 17.20
N VAL A 123 -3.35 9.22 16.45
CA VAL A 123 -2.93 9.55 15.08
C VAL A 123 -1.46 9.96 15.03
N ARG A 124 -1.04 10.85 15.93
CA ARG A 124 0.36 11.28 16.00
C ARG A 124 1.32 10.14 16.32
N ARG A 125 0.93 9.27 17.24
CA ARG A 125 1.78 8.18 17.73
C ARG A 125 1.93 7.06 16.71
N PHE A 126 0.83 6.67 16.07
CA PHE A 126 0.80 5.54 15.14
C PHE A 126 1.06 5.93 13.68
N GLY A 127 0.83 7.20 13.30
CA GLY A 127 0.95 7.68 11.92
C GLY A 127 2.26 8.41 11.58
N TYR A 128 2.88 9.12 12.53
CA TYR A 128 4.08 9.95 12.24
C TYR A 128 5.41 9.35 12.71
N ARG A 129 5.39 8.14 13.29
CA ARG A 129 6.61 7.46 13.75
C ARG A 129 6.66 6.05 13.20
N SER A 130 7.85 5.55 12.92
CA SER A 130 8.07 4.14 12.61
C SER A 130 8.10 3.32 13.90
N GLY A 131 7.50 2.13 13.86
CA GLY A 131 7.60 1.17 14.97
C GLY A 131 8.98 0.50 15.08
N ARG A 132 9.86 0.72 14.09
CA ARG A 132 11.25 0.25 14.10
C ARG A 132 12.09 1.03 15.11
N ASP A 133 11.83 2.33 15.23
CA ASP A 133 12.64 3.26 16.02
C ASP A 133 11.93 3.73 17.30
N PHE A 134 10.62 3.46 17.43
CA PHE A 134 9.80 3.92 18.54
C PHE A 134 8.75 2.88 18.92
N ASP A 135 8.72 2.50 20.20
CA ASP A 135 7.67 1.64 20.74
C ASP A 135 6.33 2.40 20.81
N LYS A 136 5.46 2.10 19.83
CA LYS A 136 4.15 2.72 19.70
C LYS A 136 3.15 2.29 20.78
N PHE A 137 3.36 1.18 21.46
CA PHE A 137 2.45 0.65 22.48
C PHE A 137 2.91 0.97 23.91
N LYS A 138 4.16 1.37 24.13
CA LYS A 138 4.65 1.77 25.45
C LYS A 138 3.78 2.83 26.15
N GLY A 139 3.17 2.45 27.27
CA GLY A 139 2.33 3.35 28.07
C GLY A 139 0.99 3.71 27.40
N ILE A 140 0.53 2.88 26.46
CA ILE A 140 -0.88 2.79 26.08
C ILE A 140 -1.54 1.86 27.11
N PRO A 141 -2.69 2.26 27.71
CA PRO A 141 -3.44 1.44 28.65
C PRO A 141 -3.86 0.08 28.09
#